data_AF-A0A383BZN0-F1
#
_entry.id   AF-A0A383BZN0-F1
#
_cell.length_a   1.000
_cell.length_b   1.000
_cell.length_c   1.000
_cell.angle_alpha   90.00
_cell.angle_beta   90.00
_cell.angle_gamma   90.00
#
_symmetry.space_group_name_H-M   'P 1'
#
loop_
_entity.id
_entity.type
_entity.pdbx_description
1 polymer ?
#
loop_
_entity_poly.entity_id
_entity_poly.type
_entity_poly.pdbx_seq_one_letter_code
_entity_poly.pdbx_strand_id
1 'polypeptide(L)'
;VCMDLEDAVAHEAKAEARAAAEAVLRRADLDSTRFVLRINPLNSTEGELDREMLERVAPEPAIKLMIPKADCSDELESFGRSLEVHRVFATFIAIVESALGVDQAKEIAATPFVSGLLFGGLDLSIELGVALDWEALLYARSRVVLAARTSGIRAIDMPYLEVADLEGLRKESEAARRLGFVGKAVIHPKHVATVHEVFSPSDSEIARARRVIETFEHEQEGVFILDGVMVDHPEIKAAMSIV
;
A
#
# COMPACT_ATOMS: atom_id res chain seq x y z
N VAL A 1 -3.67 -10.78 -1.42
CA VAL A 1 -5.15 -10.69 -1.41
C VAL A 1 -5.54 -9.83 -0.22
N CYS A 2 -6.43 -8.85 -0.45
CA CYS A 2 -7.05 -8.09 0.63
C CYS A 2 -8.48 -8.63 0.81
N MET A 3 -8.81 -9.12 2.00
CA MET A 3 -10.18 -9.44 2.37
C MET A 3 -10.79 -8.19 2.98
N ASP A 4 -12.01 -7.84 2.56
CA ASP A 4 -12.63 -6.57 2.92
C ASP A 4 -13.79 -6.75 3.90
N LEU A 5 -13.78 -5.96 4.97
CA LEU A 5 -14.90 -5.80 5.90
C LEU A 5 -15.53 -4.41 5.80
N GLU A 6 -14.99 -3.50 4.98
CA GLU A 6 -15.41 -2.10 4.87
C GLU A 6 -16.38 -1.88 3.68
N ASP A 7 -16.05 -1.02 2.71
CA ASP A 7 -17.03 -0.48 1.75
C ASP A 7 -17.56 -1.51 0.74
N ALA A 8 -16.85 -2.62 0.49
CA ALA A 8 -17.37 -3.68 -0.37
C ALA A 8 -18.39 -4.59 0.35
N VAL A 9 -18.66 -4.35 1.63
CA VAL A 9 -19.59 -5.13 2.46
C VAL A 9 -20.76 -4.26 2.89
N ALA A 10 -21.97 -4.65 2.47
CA ALA A 10 -23.20 -4.02 2.92
C ALA A 10 -23.36 -4.14 4.45
N HIS A 11 -24.01 -3.16 5.09
CA HIS A 11 -24.11 -3.10 6.55
C HIS A 11 -24.70 -4.40 7.15
N GLU A 12 -25.75 -4.94 6.54
CA GLU A 12 -26.43 -6.16 7.00
C GLU A 12 -25.54 -7.42 6.86
N ALA A 13 -24.53 -7.37 6.00
CA ALA A 13 -23.59 -8.46 5.74
C ALA A 13 -22.31 -8.37 6.58
N LYS A 14 -22.10 -7.29 7.36
CA LYS A 14 -20.87 -7.08 8.17
C LYS A 14 -20.61 -8.23 9.14
N ALA A 15 -21.66 -8.69 9.82
CA ALA A 15 -21.56 -9.79 10.77
C ALA A 15 -21.13 -11.11 10.10
N GLU A 16 -21.69 -11.41 8.92
CA GLU A 16 -21.32 -12.60 8.13
C GLU A 16 -19.89 -12.49 7.59
N ALA A 17 -19.52 -11.33 7.03
CA ALA A 17 -18.18 -11.08 6.51
C ALA A 17 -17.11 -11.21 7.61
N ARG A 18 -17.39 -10.69 8.82
CA ARG A 18 -16.52 -10.82 9.99
C ARG A 18 -16.36 -12.28 10.42
N ALA A 19 -17.44 -13.07 10.43
CA ALA A 19 -17.38 -14.49 10.72
C ALA A 19 -16.53 -15.25 9.68
N ALA A 20 -16.63 -14.89 8.39
CA ALA A 20 -15.80 -15.44 7.34
C ALA A 20 -14.31 -15.05 7.50
N ALA A 21 -14.04 -13.79 7.86
CA ALA A 21 -12.67 -13.32 8.15
C ALA A 21 -12.07 -14.08 9.35
N GLU A 22 -12.83 -14.26 10.43
CA GLU A 22 -12.43 -15.07 11.57
C GLU A 22 -12.09 -16.51 11.16
N ALA A 23 -12.91 -17.14 10.33
CA ALA A 23 -12.66 -18.49 9.83
C ALA A 23 -11.35 -18.56 9.01
N VAL A 24 -11.06 -17.55 8.17
CA VAL A 24 -9.81 -17.47 7.41
C VAL A 24 -8.61 -17.27 8.32
N LEU A 25 -8.71 -16.37 9.31
CA LEU A 25 -7.63 -16.09 10.24
C LEU A 25 -7.26 -17.28 11.14
N ARG A 26 -8.20 -18.21 11.38
CA ARG A 26 -7.96 -19.45 12.14
C ARG A 26 -7.30 -20.56 11.33
N ARG A 27 -7.12 -20.39 10.01
CA ARG A 27 -6.51 -21.41 9.16
C ARG A 27 -5.01 -21.52 9.41
N ALA A 28 -4.55 -22.74 9.68
CA ALA A 28 -3.13 -23.03 9.85
C ALA A 28 -2.30 -22.86 8.56
N ASP A 29 -2.93 -22.90 7.38
CA ASP A 29 -2.29 -22.75 6.07
C ASP A 29 -2.36 -21.31 5.52
N LEU A 30 -2.75 -20.34 6.34
CA LEU A 30 -2.79 -18.94 5.94
C LEU A 30 -1.37 -18.40 5.72
N ASP A 31 -1.06 -18.01 4.47
CA ASP A 31 0.13 -17.22 4.18
C ASP A 31 -0.11 -15.74 4.57
N SER A 32 0.23 -15.38 5.81
CA SER A 32 0.07 -14.02 6.33
C SER A 32 0.92 -12.99 5.58
N THR A 33 1.94 -13.41 4.83
CA THR A 33 2.75 -12.50 4.01
C THR A 33 1.98 -11.97 2.81
N ARG A 34 1.01 -12.75 2.30
CA ARG A 34 0.16 -12.45 1.13
C ARG A 34 -1.28 -12.09 1.48
N PHE A 35 -1.65 -12.14 2.76
CA PHE A 35 -2.97 -11.79 3.24
C PHE A 35 -2.99 -10.41 3.90
N VAL A 36 -4.03 -9.65 3.62
CA VAL A 36 -4.35 -8.37 4.28
C VAL A 36 -5.84 -8.41 4.62
N LEU A 37 -6.22 -7.90 5.80
CA LEU A 37 -7.61 -7.68 6.17
C LEU A 37 -7.87 -6.18 6.24
N ARG A 38 -8.75 -5.65 5.38
CA ARG A 38 -9.29 -4.30 5.54
C ARG A 38 -10.42 -4.34 6.54
N ILE A 39 -10.26 -3.61 7.64
CA ILE A 39 -11.27 -3.48 8.71
C ILE A 39 -12.08 -2.21 8.53
N ASN A 40 -13.15 -2.06 9.30
CA ASN A 40 -13.92 -0.82 9.34
C ASN A 40 -13.16 0.30 10.08
N PRO A 41 -13.55 1.58 9.91
CA PRO A 41 -12.93 2.71 10.61
C PRO A 41 -12.88 2.49 12.12
N LEU A 42 -11.75 2.83 12.73
CA LEU A 42 -11.47 2.58 14.16
C LEU A 42 -12.49 3.27 15.08
N ASN A 43 -13.00 4.42 14.67
CA ASN A 43 -13.99 5.22 15.38
C ASN A 43 -15.45 4.83 15.10
N SER A 44 -15.70 3.63 14.56
CA SER A 44 -17.04 3.14 14.22
C SER A 44 -17.45 1.91 15.07
N THR A 45 -18.75 1.69 15.21
CA THR A 45 -19.28 0.48 15.86
C THR A 45 -18.79 -0.80 15.19
N GLU A 46 -18.69 -0.82 13.85
CA GLU A 46 -18.19 -2.00 13.13
C GLU A 46 -16.68 -2.20 13.34
N GLY A 47 -15.90 -1.13 13.46
CA GLY A 47 -14.46 -1.19 13.76
C GLY A 47 -14.19 -1.78 15.14
N GLU A 48 -15.01 -1.45 16.13
CA GLU A 48 -14.95 -2.05 17.46
C GLU A 48 -15.26 -3.55 17.43
N LEU A 49 -16.29 -3.96 16.68
CA LEU A 49 -16.61 -5.38 16.50
C LEU A 49 -15.51 -6.14 15.74
N ASP A 50 -14.84 -5.48 14.79
CA ASP A 50 -13.67 -6.04 14.09
C ASP A 50 -12.50 -6.23 15.08
N ARG A 51 -12.25 -5.26 15.97
CA ARG A 51 -11.26 -5.37 17.06
C ARG A 51 -11.56 -6.56 17.97
N GLU A 52 -12.79 -6.67 18.46
CA GLU A 52 -13.21 -7.80 19.33
C GLU A 52 -13.01 -9.17 18.64
N MET A 53 -13.27 -9.24 17.33
CA MET A 53 -13.00 -10.45 16.57
C MET A 53 -11.50 -10.76 16.51
N LEU A 54 -10.65 -9.76 16.22
CA LEU A 54 -9.21 -9.94 16.18
C LEU A 54 -8.66 -10.42 17.53
N GLU A 55 -9.14 -9.84 18.64
CA GLU A 55 -8.74 -10.23 20.01
C GLU A 55 -9.17 -11.65 20.36
N ARG A 56 -10.37 -12.06 19.94
CA ARG A 56 -10.86 -13.45 20.12
C ARG A 56 -10.09 -14.46 19.27
N VAL A 57 -9.63 -14.06 18.09
CA VAL A 57 -8.87 -14.96 17.20
C VAL A 57 -7.42 -15.06 17.64
N ALA A 58 -6.80 -13.93 18.00
CA ALA A 58 -5.37 -13.82 18.31
C ALA A 58 -4.49 -14.54 17.26
N PRO A 59 -4.54 -14.10 15.99
CA PRO A 59 -3.91 -14.84 14.90
C PRO A 59 -2.39 -14.89 15.06
N GLU A 60 -1.83 -16.08 14.86
CA GLU A 60 -0.39 -16.34 14.78
C GLU A 60 -0.10 -17.07 13.46
N PRO A 61 0.84 -16.61 12.62
CA PRO A 61 1.76 -15.47 12.81
C PRO A 61 1.09 -14.08 12.64
N ALA A 62 1.88 -13.03 12.85
CA ALA A 62 1.43 -11.63 12.68
C ALA A 62 0.77 -11.39 11.32
N ILE A 63 -0.25 -10.53 11.32
CA ILE A 63 -1.08 -10.23 10.15
C ILE A 63 -0.90 -8.78 9.68
N LYS A 64 -1.38 -8.49 8.46
CA LYS A 64 -1.47 -7.13 7.94
C LYS A 64 -2.90 -6.65 7.99
N LEU A 65 -3.13 -5.52 8.64
CA LEU A 65 -4.41 -4.81 8.62
C LEU A 65 -4.33 -3.64 7.67
N MET A 66 -5.38 -3.41 6.91
CA MET A 66 -5.56 -2.17 6.16
C MET A 66 -6.57 -1.32 6.91
N ILE A 67 -6.14 -0.12 7.31
CA ILE A 67 -6.89 0.77 8.19
C ILE A 67 -7.42 1.93 7.34
N PRO A 68 -8.73 2.02 7.11
CA PRO A 68 -9.31 3.12 6.36
C PRO A 68 -9.30 4.42 7.16
N LYS A 69 -9.49 5.54 6.47
CA LYS A 69 -9.66 6.88 7.06
C LYS A 69 -8.57 7.24 8.04
N ALA A 70 -7.33 6.91 7.70
CA ALA A 70 -6.19 7.20 8.54
C ALA A 70 -5.88 8.71 8.47
N ASP A 71 -6.31 9.44 9.49
CA ASP A 71 -6.05 10.87 9.65
C ASP A 71 -5.53 11.26 11.06
N CYS A 72 -5.34 10.27 11.94
CA CYS A 72 -4.88 10.47 13.31
C CYS A 72 -3.82 9.42 13.70
N SER A 73 -2.57 9.87 13.89
CA SER A 73 -1.44 9.01 14.29
C SER A 73 -1.61 8.42 15.69
N ASP A 74 -2.12 9.21 16.65
CA ASP A 74 -2.36 8.75 18.02
C ASP A 74 -3.41 7.62 18.08
N GLU A 75 -4.45 7.69 17.25
CA GLU A 75 -5.47 6.65 17.17
C GLU A 75 -4.88 5.34 16.62
N LEU A 76 -4.07 5.43 15.57
CA LEU A 76 -3.36 4.28 15.01
C LEU A 76 -2.39 3.63 16.01
N GLU A 77 -1.58 4.42 16.73
CA GLU A 77 -0.68 3.86 17.74
C GLU A 77 -1.47 3.23 18.88
N SER A 78 -2.48 3.91 19.41
CA SER A 78 -3.34 3.40 20.48
C SER A 78 -3.99 2.07 20.10
N PHE A 79 -4.47 1.96 18.86
CA PHE A 79 -5.04 0.73 18.33
C PHE A 79 -4.00 -0.40 18.25
N GLY A 80 -2.81 -0.15 17.72
CA GLY A 80 -1.75 -1.16 17.67
C GLY A 80 -1.32 -1.65 19.06
N ARG A 81 -1.20 -0.74 20.03
CA ARG A 81 -0.89 -1.08 21.43
C ARG A 81 -1.98 -1.94 22.07
N SER A 82 -3.26 -1.63 21.81
CA SER A 82 -4.38 -2.40 22.39
C SER A 82 -4.44 -3.83 21.83
N LEU A 83 -4.09 -4.01 20.56
CA LEU A 83 -3.93 -5.34 19.95
C LEU A 83 -2.81 -6.15 20.60
N GLU A 84 -1.65 -5.53 20.87
CA GLU A 84 -0.52 -6.20 21.54
C GLU A 84 -0.87 -6.71 22.95
N VAL A 85 -1.70 -5.98 23.71
CA VAL A 85 -2.20 -6.43 25.02
C VAL A 85 -2.95 -7.77 24.92
N HIS A 86 -3.63 -8.00 23.80
CA HIS A 86 -4.36 -9.23 23.49
C HIS A 86 -3.53 -10.23 22.68
N ARG A 87 -2.21 -10.02 22.57
CA ARG A 87 -1.27 -10.86 21.79
C ARG A 87 -1.57 -10.90 20.30
N VAL A 88 -2.30 -9.92 19.77
CA VAL A 88 -2.52 -9.75 18.34
C VAL A 88 -1.37 -8.90 17.80
N PHE A 89 -0.49 -9.51 17.00
CA PHE A 89 0.59 -8.78 16.35
C PHE A 89 0.17 -8.40 14.93
N ALA A 90 0.14 -7.10 14.63
CA ALA A 90 -0.27 -6.60 13.33
C ALA A 90 0.62 -5.46 12.84
N THR A 91 0.76 -5.37 11.52
CA THR A 91 1.27 -4.16 10.86
C THR A 91 0.18 -3.54 10.00
N PHE A 92 0.24 -2.23 9.83
CA PHE A 92 -0.83 -1.46 9.20
C PHE A 92 -0.43 -1.00 7.79
N ILE A 93 -1.40 -1.05 6.89
CA ILE A 93 -1.44 -0.29 5.65
C ILE A 93 -2.49 0.80 5.88
N ALA A 94 -2.05 2.02 6.16
CA ALA A 94 -2.94 3.14 6.44
C ALA A 94 -3.47 3.73 5.12
N ILE A 95 -4.78 3.83 4.95
CA ILE A 95 -5.39 4.47 3.80
C ILE A 95 -5.49 5.97 4.06
N VAL A 96 -4.74 6.74 3.27
CA VAL A 96 -4.77 8.20 3.28
C VAL A 96 -5.76 8.67 2.23
N GLU A 97 -6.94 9.06 2.68
CA GLU A 97 -8.11 9.35 1.81
C GLU A 97 -8.95 10.56 2.22
N SER A 98 -8.43 11.40 3.13
CA SER A 98 -9.04 12.66 3.53
C SER A 98 -8.05 13.82 3.38
N ALA A 99 -8.54 15.07 3.35
CA ALA A 99 -7.65 16.23 3.27
C ALA A 99 -6.70 16.30 4.47
N LEU A 100 -7.23 15.97 5.66
CA LEU A 100 -6.48 15.89 6.90
C LEU A 100 -5.42 14.77 6.85
N GLY A 101 -5.76 13.60 6.33
CA GLY A 101 -4.80 12.50 6.15
C GLY A 101 -3.66 12.85 5.19
N VAL A 102 -3.95 13.59 4.11
CA VAL A 102 -2.90 14.07 3.18
C VAL A 102 -1.98 15.07 3.85
N ASP A 103 -2.52 15.99 4.66
CA ASP A 103 -1.72 16.97 5.40
C ASP A 103 -0.79 16.28 6.41
N GLN A 104 -1.32 15.31 7.17
CA GLN A 104 -0.63 14.55 8.21
C GLN A 104 0.06 13.27 7.72
N ALA A 105 0.22 13.09 6.40
CA ALA A 105 0.70 11.83 5.83
C ALA A 105 2.07 11.40 6.41
N LYS A 106 2.92 12.37 6.80
CA LYS A 106 4.24 12.10 7.37
C LYS A 106 4.14 11.51 8.79
N GLU A 107 3.29 12.09 9.62
CA GLU A 107 3.01 11.65 10.99
C GLU A 107 2.39 10.25 10.97
N ILE A 108 1.41 10.03 10.10
CA ILE A 108 0.80 8.71 9.87
C ILE A 108 1.87 7.69 9.44
N ALA A 109 2.71 8.04 8.46
CA ALA A 109 3.77 7.15 7.98
C ALA A 109 4.82 6.81 9.05
N ALA A 110 5.07 7.72 10.00
CA ALA A 110 6.04 7.53 11.08
C ALA A 110 5.45 6.83 12.31
N THR A 111 4.14 6.59 12.34
CA THR A 111 3.45 5.97 13.48
C THR A 111 3.92 4.52 13.65
N PRO A 112 4.16 4.05 14.90
CA PRO A 112 4.40 2.63 15.15
C PRO A 112 3.34 1.74 14.48
N PHE A 113 3.71 0.51 14.13
CA PHE A 113 2.87 -0.46 13.40
C PHE A 113 2.60 -0.14 11.92
N VAL A 114 2.64 1.12 11.49
CA VAL A 114 2.44 1.48 10.08
C VAL A 114 3.62 1.00 9.23
N SER A 115 3.30 0.15 8.26
CA SER A 115 4.25 -0.54 7.38
C SER A 115 4.08 -0.17 5.89
N GLY A 116 3.02 0.55 5.58
CA GLY A 116 2.76 1.11 4.26
C GLY A 116 1.62 2.12 4.28
N LEU A 117 1.58 2.95 3.24
CA LEU A 117 0.45 3.83 2.95
C LEU A 117 -0.26 3.36 1.70
N LEU A 118 -1.58 3.50 1.67
CA LEU A 118 -2.40 3.39 0.46
C LEU A 118 -3.03 4.77 0.21
N PHE A 119 -2.91 5.29 -1.00
CA PHE A 119 -3.60 6.51 -1.39
C PHE A 119 -5.05 6.17 -1.76
N GLY A 120 -6.04 6.82 -1.13
CA GLY A 120 -7.46 6.68 -1.47
C GLY A 120 -7.99 7.97 -2.11
N GLY A 121 -8.07 8.00 -3.45
CA GLY A 121 -8.44 9.23 -4.16
C GLY A 121 -9.94 9.49 -4.30
N LEU A 122 -10.79 8.46 -4.15
CA LEU A 122 -12.23 8.61 -4.34
C LEU A 122 -12.84 9.51 -3.25
N ASP A 123 -12.71 9.11 -1.98
CA ASP A 123 -13.21 9.87 -0.83
C ASP A 123 -12.57 11.26 -0.77
N LEU A 124 -11.27 11.35 -1.00
CA LEU A 124 -10.54 12.61 -1.04
C LEU A 124 -11.08 13.56 -2.12
N SER A 125 -11.37 13.06 -3.32
CA SER A 125 -11.90 13.89 -4.42
C SER A 125 -13.27 14.47 -4.07
N ILE A 126 -14.12 13.67 -3.41
CA ILE A 126 -15.44 14.09 -2.94
C ILE A 126 -15.30 15.16 -1.86
N GLU A 127 -14.43 14.94 -0.88
CA GLU A 127 -14.19 15.90 0.22
C GLU A 127 -13.65 17.24 -0.30
N LEU A 128 -12.70 17.21 -1.23
CA LEU A 128 -12.11 18.41 -1.83
C LEU A 128 -13.02 19.10 -2.85
N GLY A 129 -14.09 18.43 -3.32
CA GLY A 129 -14.96 18.94 -4.37
C GLY A 129 -14.27 19.04 -5.74
N VAL A 130 -13.33 18.13 -6.04
CA VAL A 130 -12.57 18.08 -7.29
C VAL A 130 -12.92 16.85 -8.10
N ALA A 131 -12.57 16.85 -9.39
CA ALA A 131 -12.72 15.66 -10.22
C ALA A 131 -11.80 14.53 -9.71
N LEU A 132 -12.28 13.29 -9.82
CA LEU A 132 -11.43 12.11 -9.64
C LEU A 132 -10.53 11.95 -10.86
N ASP A 133 -9.44 12.72 -10.85
CA ASP A 133 -8.57 12.95 -11.99
C ASP A 133 -7.09 12.91 -11.57
N TRP A 134 -6.20 12.65 -12.52
CA TRP A 134 -4.76 12.51 -12.23
C TRP A 134 -4.16 13.85 -11.77
N GLU A 135 -4.34 14.91 -12.55
CA GLU A 135 -3.79 16.24 -12.28
C GLU A 135 -4.40 16.84 -11.02
N ALA A 136 -5.71 16.71 -10.83
CA ALA A 136 -6.41 17.22 -9.64
C ALA A 136 -5.87 16.63 -8.33
N LEU A 137 -5.44 15.36 -8.35
CA LEU A 137 -4.96 14.62 -7.18
C LEU A 137 -3.43 14.40 -7.17
N LEU A 138 -2.69 14.98 -8.13
CA LEU A 138 -1.25 14.77 -8.27
C LEU A 138 -0.47 15.20 -7.02
N TYR A 139 -0.85 16.32 -6.41
CA TYR A 139 -0.23 16.79 -5.18
C TYR A 139 -0.43 15.79 -4.04
N ALA A 140 -1.66 15.32 -3.84
CA ALA A 140 -1.99 14.38 -2.77
C ALA A 140 -1.22 13.07 -2.93
N ARG A 141 -1.19 12.52 -4.16
CA ARG A 141 -0.36 11.35 -4.50
C ARG A 141 1.12 11.58 -4.18
N SER A 142 1.67 12.72 -4.61
CA SER A 142 3.08 13.07 -4.38
C SER A 142 3.41 13.19 -2.89
N ARG A 143 2.51 13.77 -2.10
CA ARG A 143 2.64 13.90 -0.64
C ARG A 143 2.65 12.54 0.05
N VAL A 144 1.77 11.62 -0.34
CA VAL A 144 1.72 10.25 0.20
C VAL A 144 3.01 9.47 -0.12
N VAL A 145 3.49 9.54 -1.36
CA VAL A 145 4.75 8.88 -1.74
C VAL A 145 5.93 9.44 -0.94
N LEU A 146 6.04 10.78 -0.84
CA LEU A 146 7.11 11.43 -0.10
C LEU A 146 7.09 11.00 1.37
N ALA A 147 5.92 11.05 2.02
CA ALA A 147 5.75 10.65 3.41
C ALA A 147 6.18 9.20 3.65
N ALA A 148 5.70 8.27 2.81
CA ALA A 148 6.08 6.87 2.89
C ALA A 148 7.61 6.67 2.80
N ARG A 149 8.25 7.32 1.83
CA ARG A 149 9.71 7.20 1.63
C ARG A 149 10.51 7.83 2.77
N THR A 150 10.07 8.96 3.31
CA THR A 150 10.75 9.58 4.46
C THR A 150 10.70 8.73 5.72
N SER A 151 9.68 7.88 5.86
CA SER A 151 9.56 6.93 6.96
C SER A 151 10.10 5.53 6.64
N GLY A 152 10.73 5.34 5.46
CA GLY A 152 11.29 4.05 5.06
C GLY A 152 10.26 2.96 4.72
N ILE A 153 9.00 3.34 4.51
CA ILE A 153 7.89 2.43 4.18
C ILE A 153 7.47 2.57 2.70
N ARG A 154 6.52 1.74 2.28
CA ARG A 154 6.05 1.65 0.88
C ARG A 154 4.72 2.39 0.69
N ALA A 155 4.49 2.92 -0.50
CA ALA A 155 3.22 3.52 -0.90
C ALA A 155 2.55 2.69 -2.00
N ILE A 156 1.24 2.49 -1.89
CA ILE A 156 0.37 1.81 -2.86
C ILE A 156 -0.64 2.83 -3.42
N ASP A 157 -0.84 2.85 -4.72
CA ASP A 157 -1.82 3.74 -5.37
C ASP A 157 -3.25 3.18 -5.29
N MET A 158 -4.24 4.06 -5.42
CA MET A 158 -5.67 3.74 -5.39
C MET A 158 -6.08 2.78 -6.50
N PRO A 159 -7.22 2.08 -6.43
CA PRO A 159 -7.69 1.27 -7.55
C PRO A 159 -8.13 2.14 -8.73
N TYR A 160 -8.00 1.58 -9.95
CA TYR A 160 -8.60 2.17 -11.14
C TYR A 160 -10.05 1.72 -11.25
N LEU A 161 -11.00 2.66 -11.33
CA LEU A 161 -12.42 2.35 -11.20
C LEU A 161 -13.06 1.83 -12.50
N GLU A 162 -12.54 2.21 -13.67
CA GLU A 162 -13.09 1.79 -14.95
C GLU A 162 -12.66 0.36 -15.31
N VAL A 163 -13.48 -0.62 -14.92
CA VAL A 163 -13.16 -2.05 -15.00
C VAL A 163 -12.82 -2.52 -16.42
N ALA A 164 -13.49 -1.95 -17.43
CA ALA A 164 -13.32 -2.36 -18.82
C ALA A 164 -12.13 -1.70 -19.53
N ASP A 165 -11.63 -0.55 -19.03
CA ASP A 165 -10.57 0.20 -19.67
C ASP A 165 -9.19 -0.22 -19.17
N LEU A 166 -8.65 -1.29 -19.78
CA LEU A 166 -7.31 -1.79 -19.45
C LEU A 166 -6.18 -0.87 -19.94
N GLU A 167 -6.44 -0.02 -20.93
CA GLU A 167 -5.46 0.91 -21.47
C GLU A 167 -5.32 2.13 -20.55
N GLY A 168 -6.45 2.67 -20.07
CA GLY A 168 -6.49 3.69 -19.02
C GLY A 168 -5.82 3.20 -17.74
N LEU A 169 -6.14 1.97 -17.30
CA LEU A 169 -5.47 1.33 -16.16
C LEU A 169 -3.95 1.31 -16.33
N ARG A 170 -3.45 0.91 -17.50
CA ARG A 170 -2.01 0.84 -17.78
C ARG A 170 -1.36 2.22 -17.67
N LYS A 171 -1.92 3.22 -18.35
CA LYS A 171 -1.40 4.60 -18.34
C LYS A 171 -1.34 5.18 -16.93
N GLU A 172 -2.40 5.01 -16.15
CA GLU A 172 -2.45 5.49 -14.77
C GLU A 172 -1.46 4.73 -13.87
N SER A 173 -1.36 3.41 -14.03
CA SER A 173 -0.40 2.58 -13.28
C SER A 173 1.05 2.97 -13.57
N GLU A 174 1.38 3.25 -14.84
CA GLU A 174 2.72 3.71 -15.23
C GLU A 174 3.02 5.09 -14.64
N ALA A 175 2.02 5.99 -14.61
CA ALA A 175 2.16 7.29 -13.97
C ALA A 175 2.37 7.16 -12.46
N ALA A 176 1.66 6.25 -11.79
CA ALA A 176 1.84 5.94 -10.37
C ALA A 176 3.23 5.36 -10.08
N ARG A 177 3.69 4.40 -10.88
CA ARG A 177 5.05 3.85 -10.78
C ARG A 177 6.10 4.95 -10.93
N ARG A 178 5.97 5.84 -11.92
CA ARG A 178 6.89 6.98 -12.12
C ARG A 178 6.90 7.94 -10.93
N LEU A 179 5.77 8.10 -10.24
CA LEU A 179 5.69 8.95 -9.05
C LEU A 179 6.37 8.33 -7.83
N GLY A 180 6.58 7.01 -7.81
CA GLY A 180 7.31 6.28 -6.76
C GLY A 180 6.46 5.29 -5.95
N PHE A 181 5.20 5.08 -6.33
CA PHE A 181 4.38 3.98 -5.81
C PHE A 181 4.98 2.63 -6.21
N VAL A 182 4.83 1.62 -5.34
CA VAL A 182 5.35 0.26 -5.58
C VAL A 182 4.29 -0.73 -6.05
N GLY A 183 3.04 -0.28 -6.15
CA GLY A 183 1.91 -1.10 -6.56
C GLY A 183 0.64 -0.27 -6.62
N LYS A 184 -0.45 -0.93 -7.02
CA LYS A 184 -1.78 -0.35 -7.15
C LYS A 184 -2.81 -1.33 -6.58
N ALA A 185 -3.81 -0.84 -5.87
CA ALA A 185 -4.93 -1.65 -5.44
C ALA A 185 -5.74 -2.13 -6.66
N VAL A 186 -6.33 -3.33 -6.56
CA VAL A 186 -7.09 -3.95 -7.66
C VAL A 186 -8.46 -4.38 -7.14
N ILE A 187 -9.50 -3.95 -7.86
CA ILE A 187 -10.91 -4.27 -7.54
C ILE A 187 -11.52 -5.32 -8.47
N HIS A 188 -10.83 -5.68 -9.56
CA HIS A 188 -11.34 -6.66 -10.53
C HIS A 188 -10.22 -7.58 -11.04
N PRO A 189 -10.45 -8.91 -11.18
CA PRO A 189 -9.44 -9.86 -11.63
C PRO A 189 -8.76 -9.51 -12.96
N LYS A 190 -9.49 -8.87 -13.88
CA LYS A 190 -8.96 -8.41 -15.18
C LYS A 190 -7.81 -7.41 -15.04
N HIS A 191 -7.70 -6.68 -13.93
CA HIS A 191 -6.65 -5.69 -13.72
C HIS A 191 -5.34 -6.30 -13.23
N VAL A 192 -5.38 -7.50 -12.64
CA VAL A 192 -4.23 -8.12 -11.95
C VAL A 192 -3.03 -8.28 -12.89
N ALA A 193 -3.25 -8.80 -14.09
CA ALA A 193 -2.17 -9.02 -15.06
C ALA A 193 -1.50 -7.70 -15.47
N THR A 194 -2.29 -6.69 -15.82
CA THR A 194 -1.78 -5.37 -16.22
C THR A 194 -1.02 -4.68 -15.09
N VAL A 195 -1.56 -4.70 -13.86
CA VAL A 195 -0.89 -4.09 -12.70
C VAL A 195 0.43 -4.82 -12.39
N HIS A 196 0.44 -6.16 -12.41
CA HIS A 196 1.68 -6.91 -12.21
C HIS A 196 2.72 -6.58 -13.27
N GLU A 197 2.33 -6.49 -14.54
CA GLU A 197 3.24 -6.16 -15.64
C GLU A 197 3.87 -4.76 -15.45
N VAL A 198 3.06 -3.74 -15.13
CA VAL A 198 3.54 -2.36 -14.98
C VAL A 198 4.48 -2.20 -13.79
N PHE A 199 4.16 -2.82 -12.65
CA PHE A 199 4.93 -2.68 -11.41
C PHE A 199 6.07 -3.69 -11.25
N SER A 200 6.22 -4.64 -12.19
CA SER A 200 7.40 -5.50 -12.27
C SER A 200 8.49 -4.82 -13.11
N PRO A 201 9.77 -4.98 -12.75
CA PRO A 201 10.85 -4.59 -13.64
C PRO A 201 10.76 -5.33 -14.97
N SER A 202 10.94 -4.61 -16.07
CA SER A 202 11.00 -5.19 -17.41
C SER A 202 12.33 -5.91 -17.66
N ASP A 203 12.36 -6.81 -18.63
CA ASP A 203 13.59 -7.52 -19.03
C ASP A 203 14.73 -6.57 -19.40
N SER A 204 14.41 -5.42 -20.01
CA SER A 204 15.38 -4.39 -20.37
C SER A 204 15.93 -3.64 -19.14
N GLU A 205 15.08 -3.36 -18.15
CA GLU A 205 15.50 -2.77 -16.87
C GLU A 205 16.39 -3.74 -16.09
N ILE A 206 16.03 -5.02 -16.03
CA ILE A 206 16.83 -6.07 -15.39
C ILE A 206 18.18 -6.22 -16.11
N ALA A 207 18.19 -6.30 -17.44
CA ALA A 207 19.41 -6.42 -18.21
C ALA A 207 20.35 -5.22 -18.01
N ARG A 208 19.81 -4.00 -18.02
CA ARG A 208 20.59 -2.79 -17.74
C ARG A 208 21.13 -2.78 -16.31
N ALA A 209 20.29 -3.12 -15.31
CA ALA A 209 20.70 -3.15 -13.91
C ALA A 209 21.84 -4.16 -13.66
N ARG A 210 21.78 -5.34 -14.30
CA ARG A 210 22.87 -6.32 -14.25
C ARG A 210 24.18 -5.79 -14.83
N ARG A 211 24.13 -5.12 -15.99
CA ARG A 211 25.32 -4.49 -16.58
C ARG A 211 25.92 -3.41 -15.68
N VAL A 212 25.08 -2.57 -15.05
CA VAL A 212 25.55 -1.57 -14.08
C VAL A 212 26.31 -2.23 -12.93
N ILE A 213 25.77 -3.30 -12.36
CA ILE A 213 26.40 -4.03 -11.25
C ILE A 213 27.72 -4.66 -11.71
N GLU A 214 27.73 -5.35 -12.86
CA GLU A 214 28.93 -5.98 -13.41
C GLU A 214 30.05 -4.97 -13.69
N THR A 215 29.73 -3.82 -14.32
CA THR A 215 30.73 -2.77 -14.55
C THR A 215 31.27 -2.19 -13.25
N PHE A 216 30.41 -1.99 -12.24
CA PHE A 216 30.85 -1.51 -10.93
C PHE A 216 31.82 -2.49 -10.23
N GLU A 217 31.53 -3.80 -10.30
CA GLU A 217 32.39 -4.84 -9.74
C GLU A 217 33.78 -4.87 -10.40
N HIS A 218 33.86 -4.54 -11.70
CA HIS A 218 35.10 -4.50 -12.46
C HIS A 218 35.91 -3.20 -12.28
N GLU A 219 35.28 -2.02 -12.29
CA GLU A 219 36.00 -0.74 -12.34
C GLU A 219 36.36 -0.16 -10.96
N GLN A 220 35.61 -0.48 -9.89
CA GLN A 220 35.82 0.01 -8.49
C GLN A 220 35.99 1.54 -8.29
N GLU A 221 35.90 2.37 -9.33
CA GLU A 221 36.09 3.83 -9.26
C GLU A 221 34.86 4.60 -8.77
N GLY A 222 33.73 3.92 -8.49
CA GLY A 222 32.52 4.52 -7.91
C GLY A 222 31.72 5.41 -8.87
N VAL A 223 32.29 5.79 -10.02
CA VAL A 223 31.65 6.54 -11.11
C VAL A 223 32.18 6.03 -12.46
N PHE A 224 31.30 5.75 -13.41
CA PHE A 224 31.66 5.31 -14.77
C PHE A 224 30.61 5.71 -15.82
N ILE A 225 30.87 5.45 -17.10
CA ILE A 225 29.92 5.70 -18.20
C ILE A 225 29.43 4.37 -18.77
N LEU A 226 28.12 4.15 -18.79
CA LEU A 226 27.48 3.00 -19.43
C LEU A 226 26.43 3.49 -20.43
N ASP A 227 26.49 3.01 -21.67
CA ASP A 227 25.58 3.40 -22.78
C ASP A 227 25.50 4.93 -22.99
N GLY A 228 26.60 5.65 -22.72
CA GLY A 228 26.66 7.12 -22.83
C GLY A 228 26.02 7.87 -21.65
N VAL A 229 25.60 7.16 -20.59
CA VAL A 229 25.03 7.74 -19.38
C VAL A 229 26.02 7.58 -18.22
N MET A 230 26.20 8.65 -17.44
CA MET A 230 26.99 8.61 -16.21
C MET A 230 26.26 7.77 -15.15
N VAL A 231 26.98 6.83 -14.57
CA VAL A 231 26.53 5.99 -13.46
C VAL A 231 27.38 6.34 -12.24
N ASP A 232 26.72 6.63 -11.13
CA ASP A 232 27.33 6.89 -9.83
C ASP A 232 26.73 5.96 -8.74
N HIS A 233 27.14 6.14 -7.48
CA HIS A 233 26.68 5.31 -6.36
C HIS A 233 25.14 5.24 -6.20
N PRO A 234 24.37 6.35 -6.29
CA PRO A 234 22.91 6.30 -6.35
C PRO A 234 22.34 5.40 -7.45
N GLU A 235 22.85 5.50 -8.68
CA GLU A 235 22.42 4.66 -9.81
C GLU A 235 22.76 3.18 -9.58
N ILE A 236 23.92 2.87 -8.99
CA ILE A 236 24.29 1.50 -8.61
C ILE A 236 23.32 0.93 -7.56
N LYS A 237 22.99 1.73 -6.54
CA LYS A 237 22.02 1.33 -5.51
C LYS A 237 20.62 1.10 -6.10
N ALA A 238 20.20 1.92 -7.05
CA ALA A 238 18.96 1.74 -7.79
C ALA A 238 18.97 0.44 -8.60
N ALA A 239 20.05 0.17 -9.34
CA ALA A 239 20.23 -1.09 -10.07
C ALA A 239 20.17 -2.32 -9.14
N MET A 240 20.85 -2.29 -7.98
CA MET A 240 20.81 -3.38 -6.98
C MET A 240 19.41 -3.63 -6.40
N SER A 241 18.50 -2.65 -6.46
CA SER A 241 17.11 -2.83 -6.00
C SER A 241 16.18 -3.43 -7.05
N ILE A 242 16.65 -3.54 -8.30
CA ILE A 242 15.92 -4.15 -9.43
C ILE A 242 16.21 -5.66 -9.52
N VAL A 243 17.45 -6.09 -9.20
CA VAL A 243 17.94 -7.46 -9.40
C VAL A 243 17.98 -8.26 -8.11
#